data_AF-T1CBX7-F1
#
_entry.id   AF-T1CBX7-F1
#
_cell.length_a   1.000
_cell.length_b   1.000
_cell.length_c   1.000
_cell.angle_alpha   90.00
_cell.angle_beta   90.00
_cell.angle_gamma   90.00
#
_symmetry.space_group_name_H-M   'P 1'
#
loop_
_entity.id
_entity.type
_entity.pdbx_description
1 polymer ?
#
loop_
_entity_poly.entity_id
_entity_poly.type
_entity_poly.pdbx_seq_one_letter_code
_entity_poly.pdbx_strand_id
1 'polypeptide(L)'
;MQLSRIKPVVLAIGLALSCVAAARDSSVFNVNELDTQVSACSNLNTFVNAKWVATHPIPADKTRWGAFDELAEKSLDIQHEIAQQAAKNATSAKPGSIEQKIGYFYESGM
;
A
#
# COMPACT_ATOMS: atom_id res chain seq x y z
N MET A 1 -23.27 -65.64 3.00
CA MET A 1 -23.36 -64.58 1.97
C MET A 1 -22.40 -63.47 2.39
N GLN A 2 -21.19 -63.46 1.82
CA GLN A 2 -20.13 -62.50 2.12
C GLN A 2 -20.38 -61.21 1.34
N LEU A 3 -20.50 -60.06 2.01
CA LEU A 3 -20.30 -58.77 1.35
C LEU A 3 -18.93 -58.17 1.73
N SER A 4 -18.01 -58.50 0.82
CA SER A 4 -16.80 -57.82 0.38
C SER A 4 -16.46 -56.45 0.98
N ARG A 5 -15.20 -56.36 1.42
CA ARG A 5 -14.45 -55.15 1.78
C ARG A 5 -14.32 -54.21 0.56
N ILE A 6 -14.88 -53.01 0.67
CA ILE A 6 -14.60 -51.92 -0.29
C ILE A 6 -13.31 -51.21 0.16
N LYS A 7 -12.39 -51.04 -0.81
CA LYS A 7 -10.98 -50.66 -0.68
C LYS A 7 -10.81 -49.16 -0.33
N PRO A 8 -9.77 -48.78 0.44
CA PRO A 8 -9.48 -47.40 0.84
C PRO A 8 -8.69 -46.64 -0.26
N VAL A 9 -9.26 -46.53 -1.47
CA VAL A 9 -8.55 -45.97 -2.64
C VAL A 9 -9.44 -44.98 -3.42
N VAL A 10 -10.16 -44.12 -2.71
CA VAL A 10 -10.59 -42.81 -3.26
C VAL A 10 -9.78 -41.77 -2.48
N LEU A 11 -8.47 -41.71 -2.67
CA LEU A 11 -7.85 -41.00 -3.79
C LEU A 11 -8.30 -39.52 -3.74
N ALA A 12 -7.78 -38.74 -2.80
CA ALA A 12 -6.50 -38.04 -2.95
C ALA A 12 -6.41 -37.10 -4.18
N ILE A 13 -7.53 -36.71 -4.78
CA ILE A 13 -7.57 -35.77 -5.94
C ILE A 13 -8.16 -34.39 -5.56
N GLY A 14 -8.78 -34.24 -4.40
CA GLY A 14 -9.38 -32.96 -3.96
C GLY A 14 -8.43 -31.95 -3.32
N LEU A 15 -7.15 -32.31 -3.08
CA LEU A 15 -6.22 -31.53 -2.24
C LEU A 15 -5.04 -30.93 -3.02
N ALA A 16 -5.18 -30.68 -4.33
CA ALA A 16 -4.13 -30.08 -5.15
C ALA A 16 -4.57 -28.76 -5.84
N LEU A 17 -5.74 -28.22 -5.50
CA LEU A 17 -6.28 -27.00 -6.12
C LEU A 17 -6.49 -25.85 -5.13
N SER A 18 -5.61 -25.73 -4.13
CA SER A 18 -5.59 -24.56 -3.25
C SER A 18 -4.13 -24.17 -3.02
N CYS A 19 -3.83 -22.89 -3.24
CA CYS A 19 -2.50 -22.28 -3.30
C CYS A 19 -1.70 -22.52 -4.59
N VAL A 20 -2.22 -22.01 -5.71
CA VAL A 20 -1.34 -21.14 -6.51
C VAL A 20 -1.46 -19.77 -5.87
N ALA A 21 -0.71 -19.54 -4.80
CA ALA A 21 -0.41 -18.16 -4.41
C ALA A 21 0.31 -17.57 -5.62
N ALA A 22 -0.35 -16.73 -6.39
CA ALA A 22 0.32 -15.95 -7.42
C ALA A 22 1.45 -15.22 -6.71
N ALA A 23 2.69 -15.65 -6.96
CA ALA A 23 3.85 -14.94 -6.51
C ALA A 23 3.69 -13.52 -7.05
N ARG A 24 3.46 -12.55 -6.16
CA ARG A 24 3.46 -11.15 -6.56
C ARG A 24 4.83 -10.90 -7.14
N ASP A 25 4.86 -10.37 -8.36
CA ASP A 25 6.08 -9.93 -8.99
C ASP A 25 6.79 -9.02 -7.99
N SER A 26 7.88 -9.52 -7.42
CA SER A 26 8.58 -8.93 -6.28
C SER A 26 9.58 -7.88 -6.73
N SER A 27 9.56 -7.53 -8.02
CA SER A 27 10.44 -6.51 -8.55
C SER A 27 10.02 -5.14 -8.04
N VAL A 28 10.68 -4.70 -6.98
CA VAL A 28 10.62 -3.32 -6.46
C VAL A 28 11.12 -2.28 -7.47
N PHE A 29 11.70 -2.74 -8.58
CA PHE A 29 12.24 -1.91 -9.65
C PHE A 29 11.71 -2.40 -11.00
N ASN A 30 11.01 -1.53 -11.71
CA ASN A 30 10.47 -1.83 -13.04
C ASN A 30 11.35 -1.20 -14.11
N VAL A 31 12.13 -2.02 -14.83
CA VAL A 31 13.04 -1.55 -15.88
C VAL A 31 12.32 -0.79 -17.01
N ASN A 32 11.01 -0.99 -17.18
CA ASN A 32 10.23 -0.28 -18.18
C ASN A 32 10.02 1.21 -17.83
N GLU A 33 10.29 1.62 -16.59
CA GLU A 33 10.24 3.01 -16.12
C GLU A 33 11.50 3.80 -16.51
N LEU A 34 12.55 3.14 -16.99
CA LEU A 34 13.77 3.80 -17.48
C LEU A 34 13.58 4.38 -18.87
N ASP A 35 14.16 5.55 -19.14
CA ASP A 35 14.26 6.15 -20.47
C ASP A 35 15.56 5.72 -21.17
N THR A 36 15.49 4.64 -21.94
CA THR A 36 16.63 4.05 -22.64
C THR A 36 17.13 4.86 -23.84
N GLN A 37 16.47 5.97 -24.19
CA GLN A 37 16.97 6.90 -25.21
C GLN A 37 18.08 7.80 -24.67
N VAL A 38 18.26 7.85 -23.35
CA VAL A 38 19.30 8.64 -22.68
C VAL A 38 20.39 7.71 -22.17
N SER A 39 21.66 8.05 -22.41
CA SER A 39 22.76 7.27 -21.82
C SER A 39 22.87 7.53 -20.32
N ALA A 40 22.76 6.47 -19.52
CA ALA A 40 22.90 6.53 -18.06
C ALA A 40 24.27 7.10 -17.61
N CYS A 41 25.34 6.84 -18.37
CA CYS A 41 26.68 7.38 -18.09
C CYS A 41 26.80 8.88 -18.33
N SER A 42 25.92 9.44 -19.17
CA SER A 42 25.92 10.87 -19.50
C SER A 42 24.96 11.68 -18.63
N ASN A 43 23.79 11.12 -18.31
CA ASN A 43 22.76 11.76 -17.51
C ASN A 43 21.88 10.71 -16.83
N LEU A 44 22.37 10.21 -15.68
CA LEU A 44 21.68 9.20 -14.90
C LEU A 44 20.30 9.67 -14.43
N ASN A 45 20.15 10.95 -14.09
CA ASN A 45 18.88 11.49 -13.60
C ASN A 45 17.78 11.39 -14.66
N THR A 46 18.05 11.82 -15.90
CA THR A 46 17.05 11.72 -16.98
C THR A 46 16.80 10.26 -17.35
N PHE A 47 17.84 9.42 -17.43
CA PHE A 47 17.68 7.98 -17.69
C PHE A 47 16.74 7.29 -16.70
N VAL A 48 16.86 7.60 -15.40
CA VAL A 48 16.04 6.96 -14.36
C VAL A 48 14.68 7.63 -14.19
N ASN A 49 14.61 8.97 -14.22
CA ASN A 49 13.44 9.70 -13.72
C ASN A 49 12.58 10.36 -14.80
N ALA A 50 13.02 10.45 -16.06
CA ALA A 50 12.31 11.24 -17.08
C ALA A 50 10.85 10.83 -17.28
N LYS A 51 10.57 9.53 -17.33
CA LYS A 51 9.21 9.01 -17.47
C LYS A 51 8.34 9.34 -16.25
N TRP A 52 8.88 9.26 -15.04
CA TRP A 52 8.16 9.60 -13.81
C TRP A 52 7.83 11.10 -13.78
N VAL A 53 8.83 11.96 -14.04
CA VAL A 53 8.65 13.42 -14.08
C VAL A 53 7.60 13.85 -15.10
N ALA A 54 7.52 13.19 -16.25
CA ALA A 54 6.53 13.50 -17.29
C ALA A 54 5.09 13.17 -16.87
N THR A 55 4.88 12.18 -15.99
CA THR A 55 3.55 11.72 -15.57
C THR A 55 3.13 12.19 -14.18
N HIS A 56 4.04 12.81 -13.43
CA HIS A 56 3.81 13.30 -12.06
C HIS A 56 4.12 14.81 -11.97
N PRO A 57 3.27 15.67 -12.54
CA PRO A 57 3.43 17.12 -12.40
C PRO A 57 3.32 17.53 -10.94
N ILE A 58 3.98 18.64 -10.57
CA ILE A 58 3.88 19.19 -9.22
C ILE A 58 2.41 19.62 -8.98
N PRO A 59 1.72 19.07 -7.96
CA PRO A 59 0.38 19.49 -7.62
C PRO A 59 0.33 20.99 -7.26
N ALA A 60 -0.81 21.64 -7.53
CA ALA A 60 -0.93 23.11 -7.41
C ALA A 60 -0.72 23.66 -5.99
N ASP A 61 -0.90 22.83 -4.97
CA ASP A 61 -0.70 23.16 -3.56
C ASP A 61 0.72 22.85 -3.05
N LYS A 62 1.62 22.35 -3.93
CA LYS A 62 3.00 21.98 -3.59
C LYS A 62 4.00 22.83 -4.39
N THR A 63 5.18 23.02 -3.81
CA THR A 63 6.32 23.68 -4.49
C THR A 63 7.32 22.70 -5.09
N ARG A 64 7.21 21.41 -4.73
CA ARG A 64 8.00 20.30 -5.24
C ARG A 64 7.17 19.01 -5.18
N TRP A 65 7.54 18.02 -5.98
CA TRP A 65 6.92 16.71 -5.95
C TRP A 65 7.92 15.62 -6.32
N GLY A 66 7.95 14.56 -5.53
CA GLY A 66 8.90 13.46 -5.62
C GLY A 66 8.52 12.31 -4.69
N ALA A 67 9.32 11.25 -4.69
CA ALA A 67 9.04 10.05 -3.88
C ALA A 67 8.87 10.35 -2.37
N PHE A 68 9.66 11.28 -1.82
CA PHE A 68 9.53 11.66 -0.41
C PHE A 68 8.25 12.44 -0.11
N ASP A 69 7.80 13.28 -1.05
CA ASP A 69 6.55 14.02 -0.89
C ASP A 69 5.37 13.04 -0.98
N GLU A 70 5.40 12.08 -1.91
CA GLU A 70 4.37 11.03 -2.01
C GLU A 70 4.30 10.16 -0.74
N LEU A 71 5.44 9.79 -0.15
CA LEU A 71 5.47 9.06 1.13
C LEU A 71 4.94 9.90 2.30
N ALA A 72 5.23 11.20 2.30
CA ALA A 72 4.75 12.12 3.33
C ALA A 72 3.22 12.30 3.25
N GLU A 73 2.66 12.50 2.06
CA GLU A 73 1.22 12.61 1.86
C GLU A 73 0.50 11.32 2.28
N LYS A 74 0.99 10.13 1.85
CA LYS A 74 0.42 8.85 2.28
C LYS A 74 0.44 8.69 3.81
N SER A 75 1.52 9.13 4.45
CA SER A 75 1.61 9.10 5.92
C SER A 75 0.64 10.09 6.57
N LEU A 76 0.45 11.26 5.98
CA LEU A 76 -0.48 12.27 6.45
C LEU A 76 -1.93 11.79 6.30
N ASP A 77 -2.29 11.15 5.19
CA ASP A 77 -3.61 10.56 4.97
C ASP A 77 -3.96 9.53 6.05
N ILE A 78 -3.03 8.62 6.36
CA ILE A 78 -3.23 7.63 7.43
C ILE A 78 -3.37 8.31 8.81
N GLN A 79 -2.54 9.32 9.10
CA GLN A 79 -2.66 10.07 10.35
C GLN A 79 -3.99 10.82 10.46
N HIS A 80 -4.44 11.39 9.35
CA HIS A 80 -5.72 12.08 9.22
C HIS A 80 -6.88 11.10 9.48
N GLU A 81 -6.85 9.91 8.90
CA GLU A 81 -7.84 8.85 9.18
C GLU A 81 -7.88 8.47 10.67
N ILE A 82 -6.72 8.27 11.30
CA ILE A 82 -6.61 7.95 12.73
C ILE A 82 -7.20 9.06 13.58
N ALA A 83 -6.86 10.32 13.28
CA ALA A 83 -7.36 11.48 14.03
C ALA A 83 -8.88 11.64 13.87
N GLN A 84 -9.41 11.46 12.65
CA GLN A 84 -10.84 11.46 12.39
C GLN A 84 -11.59 10.34 13.13
N GLN A 85 -11.01 9.14 13.20
CA GLN A 85 -11.60 8.03 13.95
C GLN A 85 -11.64 8.34 15.46
N ALA A 86 -10.54 8.87 16.02
CA ALA A 86 -10.49 9.29 17.41
C ALA A 86 -11.51 10.40 17.72
N ALA A 87 -11.68 11.35 16.79
CA ALA A 87 -12.66 12.43 16.90
C ALA A 87 -14.10 11.91 16.94
N LYS A 88 -14.47 11.00 16.03
CA LYS A 88 -15.80 10.35 16.01
C LYS A 88 -16.13 9.64 17.32
N ASN A 89 -15.13 9.12 18.02
CA ASN A 89 -15.31 8.38 19.26
C ASN A 89 -15.06 9.20 20.53
N ALA A 90 -14.66 10.48 20.43
CA ALA A 90 -14.09 11.24 21.54
C ALA A 90 -15.03 11.37 22.76
N THR A 91 -16.34 11.48 22.52
CA THR A 91 -17.37 11.58 23.57
C THR A 91 -17.62 10.26 24.28
N SER A 92 -17.37 9.13 23.63
CA SER A 92 -17.50 7.78 24.20
C SER A 92 -16.18 7.21 24.72
N ALA A 93 -15.05 7.79 24.33
CA ALA A 93 -13.73 7.36 24.78
C ALA A 93 -13.56 7.61 26.29
N LYS A 94 -12.72 6.79 26.93
CA LYS A 94 -12.43 6.91 28.37
C LYS A 94 -11.95 8.33 28.71
N PRO A 95 -12.53 9.01 29.72
CA PRO A 95 -12.10 10.34 30.12
C PRO A 95 -10.59 10.43 30.39
N GLY A 96 -9.93 11.40 29.76
CA GLY A 96 -8.49 11.64 29.87
C GLY A 96 -7.58 10.72 29.05
N SER A 97 -8.13 9.77 28.29
CA SER A 97 -7.38 8.88 27.40
C SER A 97 -6.71 9.62 26.24
N ILE A 98 -5.72 8.96 25.61
CA ILE A 98 -5.05 9.50 24.42
C ILE A 98 -6.04 9.66 23.27
N GLU A 99 -6.91 8.67 23.03
CA GLU A 99 -7.95 8.74 21.99
C GLU A 99 -8.85 9.97 22.16
N GLN A 100 -9.37 10.20 23.38
CA GLN A 100 -10.21 11.37 23.66
C GLN A 100 -9.45 12.68 23.41
N LYS A 101 -8.17 12.77 23.82
CA LYS A 101 -7.36 13.96 23.63
C LYS A 101 -7.06 14.23 22.16
N ILE A 102 -6.69 13.21 21.40
CA ILE A 102 -6.45 13.33 19.96
C ILE A 102 -7.74 13.77 19.27
N GLY A 103 -8.88 13.15 19.60
CA GLY A 103 -10.16 13.49 19.00
C GLY A 103 -10.58 14.94 19.25
N TYR A 104 -10.54 15.39 20.52
CA TYR A 104 -10.87 16.79 20.82
C TYR A 104 -9.86 17.80 20.28
N PHE A 105 -8.57 17.46 20.25
CA PHE A 105 -7.57 18.34 19.66
C PHE A 105 -7.80 18.49 18.15
N TYR A 106 -8.08 17.40 17.46
CA TYR A 106 -8.38 17.39 16.04
C TYR A 106 -9.64 18.23 15.71
N GLU A 107 -10.76 18.01 16.43
CA GLU A 107 -12.01 18.79 16.27
C GLU A 107 -11.85 20.29 16.61
N SER A 108 -10.84 20.68 17.40
CA SER A 108 -10.63 22.09 17.72
C SER A 108 -10.04 22.90 16.57
N GLY A 109 -9.44 22.24 15.58
CA GLY A 109 -8.73 22.87 14.46
C GLY A 109 -9.27 22.53 13.08
N MET A 110 -10.31 21.69 12.99
CA MET A 110 -11.00 21.29 11.77
C MET A 110 -12.39 21.91 11.69
#